data_AF-L7F9W5-F1
#
_entry.id   AF-L7F9W5-F1
#
_cell.length_a   1.000
_cell.length_b   1.000
_cell.length_c   1.000
_cell.angle_alpha   90.00
_cell.angle_beta   90.00
_cell.angle_gamma   90.00
#
_symmetry.space_group_name_H-M   'P 1'
#
loop_
_entity.id
_entity.type
_entity.pdbx_description
1 polymer ?
#
loop_
_entity_poly.entity_id
_entity_poly.type
_entity_poly.pdbx_seq_one_letter_code
_entity_poly.pdbx_strand_id
1 'polypeptide(L)'
;GTSGAALDFARVDGATGAEADAVVLDRADGNVRYLTAPWVLKAEMRDLRKPSATPIDLGLTDGVSGPLASPVAQTGACQAWNTLQVTDAGGARLLSDLGELVPAHLTTGRPAAPREASAPTALATWSPFACSLAAMHSQGVRSVNAWQYAEQPLPDASGAADWVCTRAETWRGDGAQVLAQFHTPGGQFGAIAAKSGTSPACGPRDPNVLAGVLWKSGAGEWYMLAAGAQNTASITATGGVSSSARGALLAARTEQGAQAGLKGTLKDGRQIGGLR
;
A
#
# COMPACT_ATOMS: atom_id res chain seq x y z
N GLY A 1 -4.00 29.91 -17.11
CA GLY A 1 -2.57 29.57 -17.09
C GLY A 1 -1.81 30.76 -16.55
N THR A 2 -1.05 30.59 -15.47
CA THR A 2 -0.08 31.58 -15.02
C THR A 2 1.19 31.36 -15.83
N SER A 3 1.51 32.31 -16.72
CA SER A 3 2.68 32.32 -17.61
C SER A 3 3.99 32.65 -16.88
N GLY A 4 4.17 32.15 -15.66
CA GLY A 4 5.36 32.39 -14.84
C GLY A 4 6.08 31.08 -14.56
N ALA A 5 7.41 31.12 -14.51
CA ALA A 5 8.19 30.03 -13.94
C ALA A 5 7.79 29.87 -12.47
N ALA A 6 7.32 28.67 -12.10
CA ALA A 6 7.10 28.29 -10.71
C ALA A 6 8.37 27.62 -10.17
N LEU A 7 8.72 27.92 -8.93
CA LEU A 7 9.80 27.26 -8.21
C LEU A 7 9.21 26.55 -7.01
N ASP A 8 9.22 25.22 -7.05
CA ASP A 8 8.72 24.37 -5.98
C ASP A 8 9.89 23.87 -5.12
N PHE A 9 9.67 23.80 -3.81
CA PHE A 9 10.64 23.29 -2.84
C PHE A 9 10.05 22.11 -2.08
N ALA A 10 10.82 21.02 -1.98
CA ALA A 10 10.53 19.90 -1.10
C ALA A 10 11.74 19.62 -0.20
N ARG A 11 11.48 19.36 1.08
CA ARG A 11 12.50 18.92 2.02
C ARG A 11 12.55 17.39 2.02
N VAL A 12 13.65 16.84 1.54
CA VAL A 12 13.88 15.38 1.36
C VAL A 12 15.15 14.92 2.05
N ASP A 13 15.27 15.27 3.33
CA ASP A 13 16.49 15.00 4.11
C ASP A 13 16.79 13.50 4.16
N GLY A 14 18.05 13.14 3.92
CA GLY A 14 18.50 11.75 4.01
C GLY A 14 18.11 10.87 2.81
N ALA A 15 17.61 11.46 1.71
CA ALA A 15 17.35 10.74 0.47
C ALA A 15 18.62 9.98 0.01
N THR A 16 18.52 8.66 -0.07
CA THR A 16 19.61 7.79 -0.50
C THR A 16 19.06 6.61 -1.30
N GLY A 17 19.91 6.01 -2.15
CA GLY A 17 19.51 4.86 -2.97
C GLY A 17 18.22 5.13 -3.75
N ALA A 18 17.22 4.26 -3.55
CA ALA A 18 15.91 4.34 -4.22
C ALA A 18 15.22 5.70 -4.10
N GLU A 19 15.41 6.39 -2.97
CA GLU A 19 14.77 7.68 -2.68
C GLU A 19 15.44 8.85 -3.41
N ALA A 20 16.61 8.62 -4.01
CA ALA A 20 17.38 9.59 -4.77
C ALA A 20 17.38 9.31 -6.28
N ASP A 21 16.67 8.28 -6.75
CA ASP A 21 16.74 7.82 -8.14
C ASP A 21 16.07 8.76 -9.14
N ALA A 22 15.08 9.54 -8.70
CA ALA A 22 14.31 10.42 -9.59
C ALA A 22 13.71 11.61 -8.85
N VAL A 23 13.58 12.73 -9.56
CA VAL A 23 12.79 13.91 -9.17
C VAL A 23 11.86 14.27 -10.32
N VAL A 24 10.67 14.76 -10.00
CA VAL A 24 9.73 15.30 -10.99
C VAL A 24 10.38 16.50 -11.68
N LEU A 25 10.51 16.42 -13.00
CA LEU A 25 10.98 17.51 -13.84
C LEU A 25 9.82 18.43 -14.23
N ASP A 26 8.74 17.83 -14.73
CA ASP A 26 7.54 18.56 -15.15
C ASP A 26 6.28 17.69 -15.07
N ARG A 27 5.14 18.37 -15.01
CA ARG A 27 3.80 17.80 -15.13
C ARG A 27 3.02 18.58 -16.18
N ALA A 28 2.63 17.91 -17.25
CA ALA A 28 1.91 18.53 -18.36
C ALA A 28 0.91 17.54 -18.97
N ASP A 29 -0.30 18.02 -19.26
CA ASP A 29 -1.34 17.27 -19.96
C ASP A 29 -1.63 15.88 -19.36
N GLY A 30 -1.61 15.79 -18.03
CA GLY A 30 -1.84 14.54 -17.29
C GLY A 30 -0.65 13.58 -17.25
N ASN A 31 0.51 13.98 -17.78
CA ASN A 31 1.76 13.25 -17.73
C ASN A 31 2.73 13.85 -16.71
N VAL A 32 3.70 13.04 -16.32
CA VAL A 32 4.85 13.42 -15.50
C VAL A 32 6.13 12.94 -16.19
N ARG A 33 7.17 13.76 -16.17
CA ARG A 33 8.54 13.38 -16.54
C ARG A 33 9.45 13.48 -15.34
N TYR A 34 10.49 12.65 -15.34
CA TYR A 34 11.45 12.60 -14.26
C TYR A 34 12.85 12.92 -14.76
N LEU A 35 13.57 13.72 -13.98
CA LEU A 35 15.03 13.77 -14.05
C LEU A 35 15.55 12.66 -13.14
N THR A 36 16.30 11.72 -13.70
CA THR A 36 16.85 10.57 -12.99
C THR A 36 18.26 10.84 -12.49
N ALA A 37 18.66 10.13 -11.44
CA ALA A 37 20.04 10.17 -10.98
C ALA A 37 21.01 9.60 -12.04
N PRO A 38 22.30 10.00 -12.03
CA PRO A 38 23.29 9.57 -13.03
C PRO A 38 23.57 8.07 -13.08
N TRP A 39 23.23 7.32 -12.03
CA TRP A 39 23.41 5.86 -11.98
C TRP A 39 22.22 5.08 -12.55
N VAL A 40 21.10 5.73 -12.85
CA VAL A 40 19.93 5.08 -13.44
C VAL A 40 20.23 4.74 -14.89
N LEU A 41 20.09 3.46 -15.24
CA LEU A 41 20.40 2.91 -16.56
C LEU A 41 19.15 2.80 -17.44
N LYS A 42 17.98 2.63 -16.83
CA LYS A 42 16.71 2.46 -17.54
C LYS A 42 15.54 3.07 -16.76
N ALA A 43 14.59 3.65 -17.49
CA ALA A 43 13.31 4.12 -16.98
C ALA A 43 12.17 3.50 -17.79
N GLU A 44 11.21 2.89 -17.10
CA GLU A 44 10.06 2.21 -17.71
C GLU A 44 8.77 2.59 -16.99
N MET A 45 7.65 2.55 -17.69
CA MET A 45 6.31 2.63 -17.10
C MET A 45 5.83 1.22 -16.79
N ARG A 46 5.35 1.01 -15.56
CA ARG A 46 4.65 -0.21 -15.17
C ARG A 46 3.28 0.10 -14.57
N ASP A 47 2.23 -0.49 -15.13
CA ASP A 47 0.90 -0.50 -14.53
C ASP A 47 0.85 -1.53 -13.40
N LEU A 48 0.78 -1.05 -12.15
CA LEU A 48 0.80 -1.87 -10.95
C LEU A 48 -0.45 -2.77 -10.83
N ARG A 49 -1.53 -2.45 -11.55
CA ARG A 49 -2.73 -3.31 -11.62
C ARG A 49 -2.62 -4.47 -12.59
N LYS A 50 -1.57 -4.46 -13.43
CA LYS A 50 -1.30 -5.52 -14.42
C LYS A 50 0.07 -6.11 -14.11
N PRO A 51 0.20 -6.88 -13.02
CA PRO A 51 1.49 -7.32 -12.50
C PRO A 51 2.29 -8.21 -13.48
N SER A 52 1.59 -8.88 -14.40
CA SER A 52 2.21 -9.71 -15.45
C SER A 52 2.50 -8.96 -16.76
N ALA A 53 2.04 -7.71 -16.91
CA ALA A 53 2.33 -6.93 -18.11
C ALA A 53 3.82 -6.56 -18.16
N THR A 54 4.39 -6.59 -19.35
CA THR A 54 5.74 -6.09 -19.60
C THR A 54 5.78 -4.57 -19.38
N PRO A 55 6.80 -4.03 -18.69
CA PRO A 55 6.98 -2.58 -18.62
C PRO A 55 7.15 -1.98 -20.00
N ILE A 56 6.68 -0.75 -20.16
CA ILE A 56 6.86 0.04 -21.37
C ILE A 56 8.11 0.88 -21.21
N ASP A 57 9.08 0.73 -22.11
CA ASP A 57 10.28 1.55 -22.10
C ASP A 57 9.93 3.02 -22.34
N LEU A 58 10.34 3.90 -21.42
CA LEU A 58 10.17 5.35 -21.56
C LEU A 58 11.39 5.99 -22.24
N GLY A 59 12.51 5.27 -22.31
CA GLY A 59 13.79 5.82 -22.69
C GLY A 59 14.33 6.84 -21.70
N LEU A 60 15.60 7.20 -21.89
CA LEU A 60 16.27 8.30 -21.20
C LEU A 60 16.95 9.17 -22.24
N THR A 61 16.75 10.48 -22.16
CA THR A 61 17.48 11.48 -22.97
C THR A 61 18.07 12.49 -22.01
N ASP A 62 19.40 12.55 -21.94
CA ASP A 62 20.14 13.42 -21.01
C ASP A 62 19.68 13.26 -19.53
N GLY A 63 19.36 12.02 -19.13
CA GLY A 63 18.86 11.71 -17.78
C GLY A 63 17.37 12.01 -17.56
N VAL A 64 16.63 12.42 -18.60
CA VAL A 64 15.19 12.69 -18.52
C VAL A 64 14.39 11.53 -19.09
N SER A 65 13.37 11.06 -18.36
CA SER A 65 12.47 10.02 -18.84
C SER A 65 11.51 10.52 -19.92
N GLY A 66 11.05 9.61 -20.79
CA GLY A 66 9.81 9.83 -21.54
C GLY A 66 8.61 10.13 -20.62
N PRO A 67 7.52 10.70 -21.16
CA PRO A 67 6.34 11.02 -20.39
C PRO A 67 5.65 9.76 -19.84
N LEU A 68 5.32 9.77 -18.56
CA LEU A 68 4.52 8.75 -17.89
C LEU A 68 3.14 9.31 -17.56
N ALA A 69 2.06 8.62 -17.95
CA ALA A 69 0.71 9.02 -17.59
C ALA A 69 0.51 8.94 -16.07
N SER A 70 0.38 10.10 -15.42
CA SER A 70 0.41 10.22 -13.97
C SER A 70 -0.86 9.65 -13.33
N PRO A 71 -0.76 8.79 -12.30
CA PRO A 71 -1.93 8.31 -11.56
C PRO A 71 -2.66 9.44 -10.83
N VAL A 72 -1.98 10.53 -10.46
CA VAL A 72 -2.60 11.64 -9.72
C VAL A 72 -3.46 12.55 -10.59
N ALA A 73 -3.26 12.49 -11.92
CA ALA A 73 -4.08 13.21 -12.89
C ALA A 73 -5.34 12.43 -13.31
N GLN A 74 -5.49 11.17 -12.88
CA GLN A 74 -6.63 10.36 -13.25
C GLN A 74 -7.92 10.85 -12.56
N THR A 75 -8.97 11.04 -13.34
CA THR A 75 -10.31 11.36 -12.85
C THR A 75 -11.23 10.14 -12.97
N GLY A 76 -12.05 9.87 -11.95
CA GLY A 76 -13.03 8.80 -11.95
C GLY A 76 -12.52 7.48 -11.37
N ALA A 77 -13.10 6.36 -11.80
CA ALA A 77 -12.72 5.05 -11.29
C ALA A 77 -11.28 4.71 -11.71
N CYS A 78 -10.45 4.28 -10.74
CA CYS A 78 -9.12 3.79 -11.03
C CYS A 78 -9.22 2.62 -12.02
N GLN A 79 -8.47 2.69 -13.12
CA GLN A 79 -8.37 1.61 -14.13
C GLN A 79 -6.93 1.12 -14.33
N ALA A 80 -5.96 1.98 -14.08
CA ALA A 80 -4.53 1.72 -14.13
C ALA A 80 -3.85 2.46 -12.96
N TRP A 81 -2.73 1.96 -12.47
CA TRP A 81 -1.87 2.72 -11.56
C TRP A 81 -0.45 2.67 -12.06
N ASN A 82 -0.05 3.69 -12.83
CA ASN A 82 1.26 3.71 -13.47
C ASN A 82 2.34 4.13 -12.47
N THR A 83 3.39 3.34 -12.40
CA THR A 83 4.59 3.55 -11.61
C THR A 83 5.78 3.73 -12.53
N LEU A 84 6.74 4.55 -12.12
CA LEU A 84 8.05 4.63 -12.74
C LEU A 84 8.88 3.46 -12.21
N GLN A 85 9.28 2.55 -13.09
CA GLN A 85 10.28 1.53 -12.80
C GLN A 85 11.64 2.06 -13.23
N VAL A 86 12.55 2.26 -12.28
CA VAL A 86 13.95 2.61 -12.54
C VAL A 86 14.81 1.37 -12.35
N THR A 87 15.85 1.22 -13.17
CA THR A 87 16.82 0.12 -13.03
C THR A 87 18.23 0.70 -13.00
N ASP A 88 19.02 0.28 -12.01
CA ASP A 88 20.45 0.54 -11.92
C ASP A 88 21.23 -0.76 -11.70
N ALA A 89 22.51 -0.67 -11.33
CA ALA A 89 23.37 -1.82 -11.07
C ALA A 89 22.88 -2.71 -9.91
N GLY A 90 22.07 -2.19 -8.98
CA GLY A 90 21.48 -2.91 -7.86
C GLY A 90 20.13 -3.58 -8.19
N GLY A 91 19.53 -3.26 -9.34
CA GLY A 91 18.30 -3.88 -9.83
C GLY A 91 17.18 -2.87 -10.07
N ALA A 92 15.97 -3.40 -10.29
CA ALA A 92 14.79 -2.61 -10.59
C ALA A 92 14.05 -2.18 -9.31
N ARG A 93 13.59 -0.94 -9.26
CA ARG A 93 12.79 -0.36 -8.16
C ARG A 93 11.54 0.28 -8.73
N LEU A 94 10.46 0.33 -7.95
CA LEU A 94 9.22 1.01 -8.34
C LEU A 94 9.03 2.29 -7.54
N LEU A 95 8.77 3.37 -8.26
CA LEU A 95 8.52 4.70 -7.74
C LEU A 95 7.10 5.12 -8.14
N SER A 96 6.28 5.48 -7.17
CA SER A 96 4.91 5.94 -7.40
C SER A 96 4.82 7.44 -7.27
N ASP A 97 4.19 8.04 -8.27
CA ASP A 97 3.76 9.42 -8.17
C ASP A 97 2.60 9.54 -7.17
N LEU A 98 2.81 10.29 -6.10
CA LEU A 98 1.78 10.62 -5.09
C LEU A 98 1.57 12.13 -4.96
N GLY A 99 1.94 12.90 -5.98
CA GLY A 99 1.75 14.35 -6.03
C GLY A 99 2.87 15.17 -5.39
N GLU A 100 3.97 14.52 -4.99
CA GLU A 100 5.18 15.16 -4.45
C GLU A 100 6.23 15.39 -5.55
N LEU A 101 7.29 16.14 -5.23
CA LEU A 101 8.43 16.36 -6.12
C LEU A 101 9.34 15.13 -6.25
N VAL A 102 9.46 14.33 -5.19
CA VAL A 102 10.18 13.04 -5.23
C VAL A 102 9.13 11.92 -5.17
N PRO A 103 9.10 10.99 -6.14
CA PRO A 103 8.13 9.91 -6.13
C PRO A 103 8.41 8.93 -4.97
N ALA A 104 7.37 8.31 -4.45
CA ALA A 104 7.47 7.41 -3.31
C ALA A 104 8.00 6.04 -3.71
N HIS A 105 9.02 5.52 -3.01
CA HIS A 105 9.53 4.17 -3.22
C HIS A 105 8.54 3.11 -2.74
N LEU A 106 8.16 2.19 -3.62
CA LEU A 106 7.26 1.09 -3.28
C LEU A 106 8.07 -0.16 -2.89
N THR A 107 7.71 -0.74 -1.75
CA THR A 107 8.31 -1.98 -1.25
C THR A 107 7.24 -2.98 -0.82
N THR A 108 7.66 -4.21 -0.53
CA THR A 108 6.82 -5.24 0.06
C THR A 108 7.52 -6.00 1.19
N GLY A 109 6.74 -6.71 2.00
CA GLY A 109 7.26 -7.62 3.02
C GLY A 109 7.21 -7.04 4.43
N ARG A 110 7.90 -7.72 5.36
CA ARG A 110 7.84 -7.35 6.78
C ARG A 110 8.38 -5.93 6.99
N PRO A 111 7.80 -5.13 7.89
CA PRO A 111 8.20 -3.73 8.08
C PRO A 111 9.68 -3.51 8.41
N ALA A 112 10.30 -4.45 9.12
CA ALA A 112 11.72 -4.40 9.49
C ALA A 112 12.68 -4.91 8.40
N ALA A 113 12.15 -5.48 7.32
CA ALA A 113 12.94 -6.04 6.21
C ALA A 113 12.15 -5.90 4.89
N PRO A 114 11.89 -4.67 4.44
CA PRO A 114 11.22 -4.44 3.16
C PRO A 114 12.07 -4.96 1.99
N ARG A 115 11.40 -5.35 0.91
CA ARG A 115 11.98 -5.83 -0.34
C ARG A 115 11.42 -5.04 -1.51
N GLU A 116 12.18 -4.97 -2.60
CA GLU A 116 11.77 -4.26 -3.80
C GLU A 116 10.42 -4.74 -4.36
N ALA A 117 9.56 -3.80 -4.76
CA ALA A 117 8.24 -4.11 -5.31
C ALA A 117 8.26 -4.58 -6.78
N SER A 118 9.42 -4.55 -7.43
CA SER A 118 9.59 -4.93 -8.84
C SER A 118 9.56 -6.45 -9.09
N ALA A 119 9.73 -7.26 -8.04
CA ALA A 119 9.70 -8.73 -8.15
C ALA A 119 8.29 -9.25 -8.47
N PRO A 120 8.12 -10.35 -9.23
CA PRO A 120 6.81 -10.85 -9.64
C PRO A 120 5.81 -11.10 -8.50
N THR A 121 6.27 -11.67 -7.39
CA THR A 121 5.42 -11.91 -6.21
C THR A 121 5.02 -10.61 -5.52
N ALA A 122 5.92 -9.63 -5.47
CA ALA A 122 5.66 -8.32 -4.90
C ALA A 122 4.66 -7.51 -5.74
N LEU A 123 4.76 -7.60 -7.07
CA LEU A 123 3.78 -7.05 -8.01
C LEU A 123 2.39 -7.67 -7.81
N ALA A 124 2.32 -9.00 -7.63
CA ALA A 124 1.08 -9.69 -7.36
C ALA A 124 0.44 -9.22 -6.02
N THR A 125 1.25 -9.03 -4.97
CA THR A 125 0.77 -8.46 -3.70
C THR A 125 0.22 -7.05 -3.88
N TRP A 126 0.87 -6.19 -4.66
CA TRP A 126 0.43 -4.80 -4.86
C TRP A 126 -0.82 -4.66 -5.73
N SER A 127 -0.99 -5.53 -6.73
CA SER A 127 -2.00 -5.36 -7.78
C SER A 127 -3.43 -5.08 -7.28
N PRO A 128 -3.99 -5.83 -6.32
CA PRO A 128 -5.35 -5.56 -5.82
C PRO A 128 -5.49 -4.23 -5.06
N PHE A 129 -4.37 -3.70 -4.54
CA PHE A 129 -4.32 -2.52 -3.69
C PHE A 129 -3.70 -1.30 -4.38
N ALA A 130 -3.30 -1.40 -5.64
CA ALA A 130 -2.59 -0.33 -6.34
C ALA A 130 -3.37 1.01 -6.27
N CYS A 131 -4.69 0.96 -6.44
CA CYS A 131 -5.53 2.17 -6.37
C CYS A 131 -5.68 2.76 -4.96
N SER A 132 -5.39 2.01 -3.90
CA SER A 132 -5.46 2.56 -2.54
C SER A 132 -4.33 3.53 -2.23
N LEU A 133 -3.27 3.56 -3.07
CA LEU A 133 -2.24 4.58 -3.03
C LEU A 133 -2.80 6.00 -3.21
N ALA A 134 -3.95 6.17 -3.89
CA ALA A 134 -4.65 7.45 -3.97
C ALA A 134 -5.00 8.02 -2.58
N ALA A 135 -5.22 7.17 -1.57
CA ALA A 135 -5.51 7.62 -0.22
C ALA A 135 -4.30 8.31 0.44
N MET A 136 -3.09 8.14 -0.10
CA MET A 136 -1.81 8.64 0.42
C MET A 136 -1.29 9.87 -0.35
N HIS A 137 -2.10 10.42 -1.25
CA HIS A 137 -1.77 11.56 -2.10
C HIS A 137 -1.47 12.84 -1.29
N SER A 138 -0.43 13.58 -1.69
CA SER A 138 0.00 14.86 -1.12
C SER A 138 0.23 14.86 0.40
N GLN A 139 0.90 13.82 0.92
CA GLN A 139 1.23 13.67 2.35
C GLN A 139 2.74 13.72 2.64
N GLY A 140 3.57 14.15 1.69
CA GLY A 140 5.04 14.14 1.84
C GLY A 140 5.61 12.72 1.94
N VAL A 141 5.01 11.78 1.22
CA VAL A 141 5.35 10.35 1.29
C VAL A 141 6.72 10.09 0.68
N ARG A 142 7.58 9.44 1.46
CA ARG A 142 8.92 8.99 1.05
C ARG A 142 8.89 7.58 0.49
N SER A 143 8.19 6.67 1.18
CA SER A 143 8.06 5.28 0.77
C SER A 143 6.75 4.68 1.22
N VAL A 144 6.30 3.64 0.52
CA VAL A 144 5.12 2.86 0.89
C VAL A 144 5.45 1.38 0.86
N ASN A 145 5.29 0.71 1.99
CA ASN A 145 5.49 -0.73 2.10
C ASN A 145 4.14 -1.47 2.17
N ALA A 146 3.94 -2.48 1.32
CA ALA A 146 2.81 -3.42 1.42
C ALA A 146 3.23 -4.73 2.10
N TRP A 147 2.63 -5.01 3.26
CA TRP A 147 2.90 -6.20 4.05
C TRP A 147 1.65 -7.09 4.17
N GLN A 148 1.64 -8.24 3.48
CA GLN A 148 0.68 -9.31 3.75
C GLN A 148 0.99 -9.93 5.11
N TYR A 149 0.15 -9.64 6.11
CA TYR A 149 0.40 -10.04 7.50
C TYR A 149 -0.41 -11.25 7.94
N ALA A 150 -1.48 -11.59 7.20
CA ALA A 150 -2.28 -12.78 7.41
C ALA A 150 -2.97 -13.22 6.12
N GLU A 151 -3.25 -14.52 6.05
CA GLU A 151 -4.13 -15.16 5.08
C GLU A 151 -5.26 -15.81 5.90
N GLN A 152 -6.52 -15.58 5.50
CA GLN A 152 -7.70 -15.99 6.25
C GLN A 152 -8.61 -16.89 5.39
N PRO A 153 -8.73 -18.19 5.72
CA PRO A 153 -9.74 -19.04 5.11
C PRO A 153 -11.14 -18.45 5.29
N LEU A 154 -11.91 -18.39 4.21
CA LEU A 154 -13.27 -17.86 4.23
C LEU A 154 -14.26 -18.91 4.78
N PRO A 155 -15.21 -18.50 5.64
CA PRO A 155 -16.14 -19.45 6.28
C PRO A 155 -17.02 -20.26 5.32
N ASP A 156 -17.20 -19.82 4.07
CA ASP A 156 -17.98 -20.52 3.04
C ASP A 156 -17.14 -21.41 2.12
N ALA A 157 -15.86 -21.61 2.45
CA ALA A 157 -14.90 -22.39 1.68
C ALA A 157 -14.64 -21.88 0.24
N SER A 158 -14.93 -20.60 -0.05
CA SER A 158 -14.61 -19.95 -1.34
C SER A 158 -13.13 -19.64 -1.56
N GLY A 159 -12.25 -20.06 -0.64
CA GLY A 159 -10.80 -19.87 -0.68
C GLY A 159 -10.30 -19.12 0.56
N ALA A 160 -9.16 -18.45 0.44
CA ALA A 160 -8.55 -17.68 1.52
C ALA A 160 -8.34 -16.22 1.09
N ALA A 161 -8.74 -15.30 1.96
CA ALA A 161 -8.58 -13.87 1.74
C ALA A 161 -7.26 -13.37 2.31
N ASP A 162 -6.67 -12.39 1.63
CA ASP A 162 -5.42 -11.76 2.04
C ASP A 162 -5.68 -10.52 2.87
N TRP A 163 -4.93 -10.42 3.96
CA TRP A 163 -4.85 -9.22 4.78
C TRP A 163 -3.52 -8.52 4.56
N VAL A 164 -3.58 -7.32 3.98
CA VAL A 164 -2.40 -6.51 3.66
C VAL A 164 -2.44 -5.21 4.43
N CYS A 165 -1.32 -4.86 5.04
CA CYS A 165 -1.13 -3.55 5.61
C CYS A 165 -0.22 -2.72 4.71
N THR A 166 -0.70 -1.58 4.23
CA THR A 166 0.16 -0.59 3.58
C THR A 166 0.51 0.52 4.55
N ARG A 167 1.79 0.84 4.66
CA ARG A 167 2.28 1.94 5.48
C ARG A 167 3.10 2.89 4.63
N ALA A 168 2.66 4.14 4.58
CA ALA A 168 3.40 5.25 4.01
C ALA A 168 4.25 5.92 5.09
N GLU A 169 5.56 5.94 4.91
CA GLU A 169 6.47 6.76 5.70
C GLU A 169 6.66 8.11 4.99
N THR A 170 6.79 9.19 5.76
CA THR A 170 6.98 10.54 5.21
C THR A 170 8.42 11.01 5.40
N TRP A 171 8.81 12.06 4.67
CA TRP A 171 10.09 12.74 4.85
C TRP A 171 10.26 13.40 6.22
N ARG A 172 9.15 13.74 6.90
CA ARG A 172 9.19 14.39 8.23
C ARG A 172 9.45 13.40 9.36
N GLY A 173 9.27 12.09 9.10
CA GLY A 173 9.36 11.04 10.12
C GLY A 173 8.11 10.90 10.99
N ASP A 174 7.13 11.79 10.83
CA ASP A 174 5.79 11.72 11.41
C ASP A 174 4.71 11.66 10.31
N GLY A 175 3.42 11.72 10.66
CA GLY A 175 2.35 11.77 9.66
C GLY A 175 2.19 10.52 8.79
N ALA A 176 2.72 9.38 9.24
CA ALA A 176 2.62 8.14 8.51
C ALA A 176 1.17 7.70 8.35
N GLN A 177 0.85 7.21 7.15
CA GLN A 177 -0.49 6.70 6.85
C GLN A 177 -0.50 5.19 6.76
N VAL A 178 -1.38 4.56 7.53
CA VAL A 178 -1.54 3.12 7.59
C VAL A 178 -2.91 2.75 7.04
N LEU A 179 -2.97 1.80 6.10
CA LEU A 179 -4.21 1.16 5.66
C LEU A 179 -4.10 -0.33 5.97
N ALA A 180 -5.08 -0.87 6.72
CA ALA A 180 -5.31 -2.30 6.75
C ALA A 180 -6.35 -2.64 5.70
N GLN A 181 -6.04 -3.60 4.85
CA GLN A 181 -6.79 -3.92 3.65
C GLN A 181 -7.09 -5.42 3.60
N PHE A 182 -8.21 -5.75 2.96
CA PHE A 182 -8.74 -7.10 2.84
C PHE A 182 -9.05 -7.41 1.37
N HIS A 183 -8.55 -8.53 0.85
CA HIS A 183 -8.79 -8.94 -0.53
C HIS A 183 -9.27 -10.38 -0.58
N THR A 184 -10.41 -10.62 -1.21
CA THR A 184 -10.99 -11.96 -1.37
C THR A 184 -10.40 -12.66 -2.59
N PRO A 185 -10.37 -14.01 -2.62
CA PRO A 185 -10.07 -14.77 -3.83
C PRO A 185 -10.87 -14.28 -5.03
N GLY A 186 -10.19 -14.04 -6.16
CA GLY A 186 -10.82 -13.59 -7.40
C GLY A 186 -11.43 -12.18 -7.36
N GLY A 187 -11.33 -11.46 -6.23
CA GLY A 187 -11.78 -10.08 -6.13
C GLY A 187 -10.93 -9.17 -7.02
N GLN A 188 -11.55 -8.19 -7.69
CA GLN A 188 -10.79 -7.26 -8.53
C GLN A 188 -9.96 -6.27 -7.69
N PHE A 189 -10.49 -5.88 -6.53
CA PHE A 189 -9.90 -4.86 -5.65
C PHE A 189 -9.83 -5.34 -4.21
N GLY A 190 -8.78 -4.93 -3.51
CA GLY A 190 -8.75 -4.96 -2.06
C GLY A 190 -9.61 -3.83 -1.47
N ALA A 191 -10.37 -4.14 -0.43
CA ALA A 191 -11.11 -3.17 0.35
C ALA A 191 -10.25 -2.60 1.48
N ILE A 192 -10.34 -1.30 1.74
CA ILE A 192 -9.74 -0.69 2.93
C ILE A 192 -10.63 -1.03 4.13
N ALA A 193 -10.14 -1.90 5.00
CA ALA A 193 -10.82 -2.31 6.22
C ALA A 193 -10.70 -1.26 7.32
N ALA A 194 -9.54 -0.60 7.41
CA ALA A 194 -9.27 0.46 8.36
C ALA A 194 -8.15 1.37 7.87
N LYS A 195 -8.15 2.63 8.33
CA LYS A 195 -7.13 3.64 8.05
C LYS A 195 -6.72 4.32 9.36
N SER A 196 -5.46 4.73 9.47
CA SER A 196 -4.96 5.57 10.56
C SER A 196 -3.85 6.49 10.08
N GLY A 197 -3.81 7.74 10.55
CA GLY A 197 -2.74 8.71 10.28
C GLY A 197 -1.75 8.90 11.43
N THR A 198 -1.95 8.19 12.54
CA THR A 198 -1.18 8.38 13.78
C THR A 198 -0.70 7.07 14.39
N SER A 199 -1.10 5.93 13.82
CA SER A 199 -0.76 4.61 14.33
C SER A 199 0.69 4.21 14.01
N PRO A 200 1.43 3.60 14.97
CA PRO A 200 2.73 2.99 14.70
C PRO A 200 2.61 1.63 13.99
N ALA A 201 1.39 1.11 13.81
CA ALA A 201 1.13 -0.20 13.23
C ALA A 201 1.81 -0.39 11.87
N CYS A 202 2.25 -1.63 11.63
CA CYS A 202 2.98 -2.02 10.42
C CYS A 202 4.28 -1.25 10.20
N GLY A 203 4.79 -0.58 11.22
CA GLY A 203 6.08 0.10 11.20
C GLY A 203 7.21 -0.84 11.63
N PRO A 204 8.47 -0.51 11.33
CA PRO A 204 9.62 -1.30 11.74
C PRO A 204 9.74 -1.43 13.27
N ARG A 205 9.21 -0.46 14.03
CA ARG A 205 9.20 -0.46 15.50
C ARG A 205 7.97 -1.11 16.12
N ASP A 206 6.86 -1.19 15.40
CA ASP A 206 5.65 -1.92 15.84
C ASP A 206 5.06 -2.72 14.67
N PRO A 207 5.63 -3.90 14.36
CA PRO A 207 5.18 -4.77 13.27
C PRO A 207 3.93 -5.56 13.69
N ASN A 208 2.94 -4.87 14.26
CA ASN A 208 1.66 -5.43 14.68
C ASN A 208 0.53 -4.60 14.08
N VAL A 209 -0.56 -5.27 13.76
CA VAL A 209 -1.79 -4.67 13.23
C VAL A 209 -2.94 -5.62 13.53
N LEU A 210 -4.13 -5.06 13.72
CA LEU A 210 -5.39 -5.77 13.86
C LEU A 210 -6.45 -4.99 13.08
N ALA A 211 -7.18 -5.67 12.20
CA ALA A 211 -8.28 -5.08 11.46
C ALA A 211 -9.41 -6.08 11.26
N GLY A 212 -10.58 -5.57 10.89
CA GLY A 212 -11.75 -6.41 10.61
C GLY A 212 -12.63 -5.82 9.53
N VAL A 213 -13.40 -6.69 8.89
CA VAL A 213 -14.38 -6.35 7.85
C VAL A 213 -15.68 -7.09 8.12
N LEU A 214 -16.78 -6.47 7.70
CA LEU A 214 -18.01 -7.22 7.41
C LEU A 214 -17.91 -7.78 6.00
N TRP A 215 -18.02 -9.10 5.89
CA TRP A 215 -17.99 -9.79 4.62
C TRP A 215 -19.24 -10.64 4.45
N LYS A 216 -19.78 -10.66 3.22
CA LYS A 216 -20.95 -11.45 2.85
C LYS A 216 -20.50 -12.64 2.03
N SER A 217 -20.90 -13.84 2.42
CA SER A 217 -20.59 -15.06 1.68
C SER A 217 -21.35 -15.14 0.36
N GLY A 218 -20.94 -16.06 -0.52
CA GLY A 218 -21.69 -16.36 -1.74
C GLY A 218 -23.12 -16.83 -1.49
N ALA A 219 -23.37 -17.46 -0.33
CA ALA A 219 -24.70 -17.88 0.12
C ALA A 219 -25.55 -16.75 0.74
N GLY A 220 -24.97 -15.55 0.91
CA GLY A 220 -25.66 -14.37 1.43
C GLY A 220 -25.58 -14.18 2.95
N GLU A 221 -24.84 -15.03 3.65
CA GLU A 221 -24.63 -14.96 5.10
C GLU A 221 -23.56 -13.92 5.43
N TRP A 222 -23.79 -13.12 6.48
CA TRP A 222 -22.85 -12.11 6.93
C TRP A 222 -21.91 -12.64 8.01
N TYR A 223 -20.63 -12.28 7.88
CA TYR A 223 -19.59 -12.60 8.84
C TYR A 223 -18.80 -11.35 9.21
N MET A 224 -18.46 -11.23 10.48
CA MET A 224 -17.36 -10.41 10.94
C MET A 224 -16.09 -11.23 10.80
N LEU A 225 -15.19 -10.79 9.93
CA LEU A 225 -13.85 -11.34 9.79
C LEU A 225 -12.87 -10.36 10.42
N ALA A 226 -11.88 -10.88 11.15
CA ALA A 226 -10.78 -10.07 11.65
C ALA A 226 -9.48 -10.86 11.62
N ALA A 227 -8.38 -10.14 11.37
CA ALA A 227 -7.05 -10.70 11.40
C ALA A 227 -6.08 -9.77 12.10
N GLY A 228 -5.15 -10.38 12.85
CA GLY A 228 -3.97 -9.73 13.38
C GLY A 228 -2.69 -10.29 12.76
N ALA A 229 -1.58 -9.57 12.91
CA ALA A 229 -0.27 -10.08 12.50
C ALA A 229 0.12 -11.36 13.26
N GLN A 230 1.13 -12.10 12.76
CA GLN A 230 1.61 -13.39 13.29
C GLN A 230 1.86 -13.44 14.81
N ASN A 231 2.13 -12.30 15.46
CA ASN A 231 2.34 -12.21 16.90
C ASN A 231 1.03 -12.18 17.73
N THR A 232 -0.14 -12.21 17.08
CA THR A 232 -1.44 -12.17 17.75
C THR A 232 -1.79 -13.55 18.33
N ALA A 233 -2.07 -13.59 19.64
CA ALA A 233 -2.42 -14.79 20.40
C ALA A 233 -3.93 -14.98 20.55
N SER A 234 -4.70 -13.90 20.58
CA SER A 234 -6.16 -13.95 20.56
C SER A 234 -6.76 -12.67 19.99
N ILE A 235 -7.98 -12.79 19.45
CA ILE A 235 -8.79 -11.66 18.99
C ILE A 235 -10.16 -11.74 19.66
N THR A 236 -10.67 -10.60 20.09
CA THR A 236 -12.02 -10.43 20.64
C THR A 236 -12.72 -9.31 19.91
N ALA A 237 -13.93 -9.60 19.43
CA ALA A 237 -14.85 -8.65 18.85
C ALA A 237 -15.99 -8.39 19.84
N THR A 238 -16.33 -7.12 20.04
CA THR A 238 -17.38 -6.66 20.96
C THR A 238 -18.25 -5.59 20.32
N GLY A 239 -19.54 -5.52 20.68
CA GLY A 239 -20.50 -4.56 20.12
C GLY A 239 -21.61 -5.29 19.38
N GLY A 240 -21.84 -4.96 18.11
CA GLY A 240 -22.78 -5.63 17.21
C GLY A 240 -22.43 -7.10 16.91
N VAL A 241 -21.24 -7.54 17.31
CA VAL A 241 -20.90 -8.97 17.45
C VAL A 241 -20.16 -9.17 18.76
N SER A 242 -20.39 -10.30 19.43
CA SER A 242 -19.65 -10.72 20.61
C SER A 242 -19.03 -12.08 20.34
N SER A 243 -17.73 -12.11 20.05
CA SER A 243 -17.02 -13.34 19.73
C SER A 243 -15.54 -13.23 20.10
N SER A 244 -14.92 -14.36 20.40
CA SER A 244 -13.50 -14.45 20.70
C SER A 244 -12.90 -15.67 20.03
N ALA A 245 -11.69 -15.53 19.49
CA ALA A 245 -10.94 -16.61 18.89
C ALA A 245 -9.50 -16.64 19.44
N ARG A 246 -8.97 -17.86 19.61
CA ARG A 246 -7.53 -18.05 19.84
C ARG A 246 -6.82 -17.98 18.49
N GLY A 247 -5.63 -17.39 18.49
CA GLY A 247 -4.82 -17.15 17.30
C GLY A 247 -5.05 -15.78 16.68
N ALA A 248 -4.54 -15.65 15.46
CA ALA A 248 -4.48 -14.38 14.73
C ALA A 248 -5.69 -14.14 13.81
N LEU A 249 -6.70 -15.01 13.82
CA LEU A 249 -7.86 -14.93 12.96
C LEU A 249 -9.15 -15.09 13.77
N LEU A 250 -10.17 -14.33 13.41
CA LEU A 250 -11.52 -14.44 13.93
C LEU A 250 -12.51 -14.45 12.77
N ALA A 251 -13.47 -15.37 12.83
CA ALA A 251 -14.64 -15.39 11.97
C ALA A 251 -15.86 -15.63 12.85
N ALA A 252 -16.85 -14.75 12.78
CA ALA A 252 -18.09 -14.86 13.53
C ALA A 252 -19.26 -14.52 12.62
N ARG A 253 -20.32 -15.34 12.64
CA ARG A 253 -21.59 -14.97 11.99
C ARG A 253 -22.13 -13.69 12.62
N THR A 254 -22.71 -12.86 11.79
CA THR A 254 -23.28 -11.57 12.19
C THR A 254 -24.40 -11.20 11.22
N GLU A 255 -24.94 -10.00 11.37
CA GLU A 255 -25.91 -9.40 10.47
C GLU A 255 -25.31 -8.24 9.66
N GLN A 256 -26.03 -7.83 8.62
CA GLN A 256 -25.65 -6.68 7.80
C GLN A 256 -25.55 -5.42 8.65
N GLY A 257 -24.45 -4.67 8.50
CA GLY A 257 -24.26 -3.39 9.18
C GLY A 257 -23.81 -3.47 10.65
N ALA A 258 -23.58 -4.67 11.19
CA ALA A 258 -23.07 -4.85 12.54
C ALA A 258 -21.69 -4.17 12.75
N GLN A 259 -21.59 -3.31 13.75
CA GLN A 259 -20.34 -2.63 14.09
C GLN A 259 -19.68 -3.29 15.30
N ALA A 260 -18.42 -3.65 15.19
CA ALA A 260 -17.67 -4.31 16.25
C ALA A 260 -16.35 -3.59 16.54
N GLY A 261 -16.09 -3.34 17.82
CA GLY A 261 -14.75 -3.00 18.30
C GLY A 261 -13.88 -4.26 18.37
N LEU A 262 -12.61 -4.12 17.98
CA LEU A 262 -11.64 -5.20 18.02
C LEU A 262 -10.59 -4.96 19.11
N LYS A 263 -10.28 -6.02 19.85
CA LYS A 263 -9.15 -6.11 20.76
C LYS A 263 -8.35 -7.37 20.44
N GLY A 264 -7.03 -7.25 20.40
CA GLY A 264 -6.10 -8.35 20.25
C GLY A 264 -5.21 -8.46 21.48
N THR A 265 -4.82 -9.68 21.83
CA THR A 265 -3.72 -9.92 22.77
C THR A 265 -2.57 -10.53 21.98
N LEU A 266 -1.38 -9.95 22.10
CA LEU A 266 -0.16 -10.48 21.50
C LEU A 266 0.39 -11.64 22.34
N LYS A 267 1.32 -12.42 21.78
CA LYS A 267 1.94 -13.57 22.46
C LYS A 267 2.75 -13.18 23.71
N ASP A 268 3.20 -11.93 23.79
CA ASP A 268 3.87 -11.36 24.96
C ASP A 268 2.87 -10.81 26.02
N GLY A 269 1.57 -10.93 25.78
CA GLY A 269 0.50 -10.43 26.65
C GLY A 269 0.11 -8.96 26.42
N ARG A 270 0.83 -8.21 25.58
CA ARG A 270 0.48 -6.82 25.24
C ARG A 270 -0.86 -6.79 24.50
N GLN A 271 -1.72 -5.85 24.88
CA GLN A 271 -2.99 -5.64 24.20
C GLN A 271 -2.83 -4.62 23.07
N ILE A 272 -3.55 -4.87 21.96
CA ILE A 272 -3.67 -3.95 20.83
C ILE A 272 -5.14 -3.76 20.47
N GLY A 273 -5.50 -2.56 19.98
CA GLY A 273 -6.82 -2.30 19.42
C GLY A 273 -6.86 -2.55 17.91
N GLY A 274 -8.07 -2.64 17.35
CA GLY A 274 -8.25 -2.50 15.91
C GLY A 274 -7.72 -1.15 15.39
N LEU A 275 -7.15 -1.16 14.19
CA LEU A 275 -6.68 0.05 13.52
C LEU A 275 -7.84 1.05 13.33
N ARG A 276 -7.60 2.33 13.62
CA ARG A 276 -8.56 3.44 13.53
C ARG A 276 -7.87 4.79 13.39
#